data_AF-A0A914L4A9-F1
#
_entry.id   AF-A0A914L4A9-F1
#
_cell.length_a   1.000
_cell.length_b   1.000
_cell.length_c   1.000
_cell.angle_alpha   90.00
_cell.angle_beta   90.00
_cell.angle_gamma   90.00
#
_symmetry.space_group_name_H-M   'P 1'
#
loop_
_entity.id
_entity.type
_entity.pdbx_description
1 polymer ?
#
loop_
_entity_poly.entity_id
_entity_poly.type
_entity_poly.pdbx_seq_one_letter_code
_entity_poly.pdbx_strand_id
1 'polypeptide(L)'
;MFGSWVRVRLLDSFIKFLEAFRHIFQEKSTFSISDNHLILSRQGTQIQTILTAIRHLTNHSKNEFKDEVWARCLLFLLNVNDQLITIGCCKSQESIGYLMAKDLCQNLFDCWLKASLNDCIPSPAYWTTFSCLSNKCGAQIQFIECWANSILHSTSLLLKHLFGQQQQMEVQEENVVFDDDNIFGQFSSTLPSNPERISTLKNVWLNLFILLGRPTKFIEQALALLAEKSCQLSSTSINFFVEQINLSFFLIIFGLKKIVDLFFGDDILLDFNESEELHSLWLEAALVNNASNIKQEQRLTSSDYQMMTVTSNNNTDTNTEMTAIQISGQVLASQHIIN
;
A
#
# COMPACT_ATOMS: atom_id res chain seq x y z
N MET A 1 -36.39 22.64 19.77
CA MET A 1 -36.54 22.77 18.30
C MET A 1 -35.43 23.60 17.65
N PHE A 2 -35.03 24.76 18.18
CA PHE A 2 -33.95 25.60 17.60
C PHE A 2 -32.60 24.89 17.43
N GLY A 3 -32.16 24.10 18.42
CA GLY A 3 -30.89 23.36 18.34
C GLY A 3 -30.83 22.30 17.24
N SER A 4 -31.95 21.65 16.93
CA SER A 4 -32.02 20.64 15.86
C SER A 4 -31.88 21.27 14.48
N TRP A 5 -32.46 22.45 14.27
CA TRP A 5 -32.38 23.18 13.00
C TRP A 5 -30.98 23.72 12.73
N VAL A 6 -30.31 24.24 13.76
CA VAL A 6 -28.92 24.69 13.68
C VAL A 6 -27.99 23.52 13.40
N ARG A 7 -28.19 22.38 14.08
CA ARG A 7 -27.43 21.14 13.83
C ARG A 7 -27.57 20.66 12.39
N VAL A 8 -28.79 20.60 11.85
CA VAL A 8 -29.03 20.17 10.46
C VAL A 8 -28.35 21.11 9.45
N ARG A 9 -28.43 22.44 9.65
CA ARG A 9 -27.77 23.41 8.75
C ARG A 9 -26.24 23.36 8.82
N LEU A 10 -25.67 23.16 10.02
CA LEU A 10 -24.23 23.01 10.18
C LEU A 10 -23.73 21.71 9.52
N LEU A 11 -24.48 20.61 9.65
CA LEU A 11 -24.21 19.36 8.93
C LEU A 11 -24.21 19.57 7.42
N ASP A 12 -25.27 20.17 6.90
CA ASP A 12 -25.47 20.37 5.46
C ASP A 12 -24.34 21.24 4.88
N SER A 13 -23.90 22.24 5.65
CA SER A 13 -22.75 23.07 5.30
C SER A 13 -21.45 22.26 5.31
N PHE A 14 -21.22 21.42 6.32
CA PHE A 14 -20.03 20.57 6.41
C PHE A 14 -19.94 19.54 5.26
N ILE A 15 -21.07 18.91 4.90
CA ILE A 15 -21.14 18.00 3.76
C ILE A 15 -20.74 18.74 2.47
N LYS A 16 -21.32 19.94 2.24
CA LYS A 16 -20.98 20.76 1.07
C LYS A 16 -19.52 21.17 1.05
N PHE A 17 -18.91 21.44 2.21
CA PHE A 17 -17.48 21.74 2.28
C PHE A 17 -16.62 20.53 1.88
N LEU A 18 -16.93 19.33 2.38
CA LEU A 18 -16.22 18.11 2.00
C LEU A 18 -16.42 17.79 0.51
N GLU A 19 -17.62 17.98 -0.02
CA GLU A 19 -17.90 17.84 -1.46
C GLU A 19 -17.11 18.85 -2.30
N ALA A 20 -17.05 20.11 -1.87
CA ALA A 20 -16.26 21.14 -2.54
C ALA A 20 -14.75 20.79 -2.54
N PHE A 21 -14.25 20.23 -1.44
CA PHE A 21 -12.87 19.77 -1.37
C PHE A 21 -12.58 18.61 -2.31
N ARG A 22 -13.55 17.73 -2.60
CA ARG A 22 -13.36 16.57 -3.48
C ARG A 22 -12.80 16.94 -4.85
N HIS A 23 -13.11 18.13 -5.38
CA HIS A 23 -12.55 18.63 -6.64
C HIS A 23 -11.03 18.85 -6.60
N ILE A 24 -10.46 19.13 -5.42
CA ILE A 24 -9.01 19.29 -5.22
C ILE A 24 -8.31 17.92 -5.30
N PHE A 25 -9.02 16.82 -5.03
CA PHE A 25 -8.52 15.45 -5.10
C PHE A 25 -8.74 14.83 -6.49
N GLN A 26 -9.14 15.62 -7.49
CA GLN A 26 -9.20 15.15 -8.87
C GLN A 26 -7.84 15.35 -9.53
N GLU A 27 -7.39 14.33 -10.27
CA GLU A 27 -6.18 14.42 -11.06
C GLU A 27 -6.38 15.43 -12.19
N LYS A 28 -5.56 16.49 -12.22
CA LYS A 28 -5.62 17.53 -13.25
C LYS A 28 -4.70 17.12 -14.38
N SER A 29 -5.24 16.52 -15.43
CA SER A 29 -4.48 16.28 -16.66
C SER A 29 -4.33 17.57 -17.44
N THR A 30 -3.13 17.76 -18.00
CA THR A 30 -2.71 18.71 -19.05
C THR A 30 -2.24 20.09 -18.59
N PHE A 31 -0.93 20.34 -18.71
CA PHE A 31 -0.27 21.55 -19.22
C PHE A 31 1.21 21.21 -19.55
N SER A 32 2.01 22.21 -19.97
CA SER A 32 3.43 22.05 -20.28
C SER A 32 4.21 21.42 -19.11
N ILE A 33 5.32 20.71 -19.39
CA ILE A 33 6.10 19.97 -18.36
C ILE A 33 6.51 20.87 -17.18
N SER A 34 6.88 22.13 -17.44
CA SER A 34 7.27 23.09 -16.40
C SER A 34 6.10 23.56 -15.53
N ASP A 35 4.91 23.70 -16.12
CA ASP A 35 3.72 24.14 -15.38
C ASP A 35 3.12 23.00 -14.55
N ASN A 36 3.27 21.75 -15.00
CA ASN A 36 2.76 20.58 -14.30
C ASN A 36 3.35 20.43 -12.90
N HIS A 37 4.67 20.59 -12.73
CA HIS A 37 5.30 20.44 -11.42
C HIS A 37 4.79 21.49 -10.41
N LEU A 38 4.63 22.75 -10.84
CA LEU A 38 4.11 23.81 -9.98
C LEU A 38 2.63 23.56 -9.62
N ILE A 39 1.83 23.11 -10.58
CA ILE A 39 0.41 22.78 -10.37
C ILE A 39 0.26 21.61 -9.39
N LEU A 40 1.05 20.55 -9.56
CA LEU A 40 1.06 19.38 -8.67
C LEU A 40 1.52 19.74 -7.27
N SER A 41 2.59 20.53 -7.15
CA SER A 41 3.08 21.02 -5.85
C SER A 41 2.01 21.83 -5.12
N ARG A 42 1.38 22.80 -5.80
CA ARG A 42 0.29 23.59 -5.24
C ARG A 42 -0.90 22.71 -4.83
N GLN A 43 -1.28 21.74 -5.67
CA GLN A 43 -2.37 20.82 -5.38
C GLN A 43 -2.04 19.95 -4.16
N GLY A 44 -0.80 19.45 -4.05
CA GLY A 44 -0.31 18.70 -2.89
C GLY A 44 -0.42 19.51 -1.61
N THR A 45 0.02 20.77 -1.61
CA THR A 45 -0.13 21.66 -0.43
C THR A 45 -1.60 21.85 -0.05
N GLN A 46 -2.51 21.98 -1.02
CA GLN A 46 -3.94 22.10 -0.75
C GLN A 46 -4.50 20.81 -0.12
N ILE A 47 -4.12 19.64 -0.67
CA ILE A 47 -4.49 18.33 -0.12
C ILE A 47 -4.02 18.20 1.33
N GLN A 48 -2.73 18.47 1.59
CA GLN A 48 -2.15 18.42 2.93
C GLN A 48 -2.89 19.34 3.91
N THR A 49 -3.20 20.58 3.48
CA THR A 49 -3.97 21.52 4.31
C THR A 49 -5.34 20.96 4.69
N ILE A 50 -6.03 20.31 3.76
CA ILE A 50 -7.34 19.69 4.00
C ILE A 50 -7.21 18.48 4.94
N LEU A 51 -6.19 17.64 4.75
CA LEU A 51 -5.93 16.50 5.64
C LEU A 51 -5.62 16.96 7.07
N THR A 52 -4.81 18.01 7.24
CA THR A 52 -4.55 18.64 8.54
C THR A 52 -5.83 19.20 9.16
N ALA A 53 -6.67 19.86 8.38
CA ALA A 53 -7.96 20.37 8.86
C ALA A 53 -8.91 19.23 9.31
N ILE A 54 -8.94 18.10 8.57
CA ILE A 54 -9.70 16.91 8.95
C ILE A 54 -9.19 16.35 10.27
N ARG A 55 -7.87 16.19 10.42
CA ARG A 55 -7.24 15.70 11.66
C ARG A 55 -7.55 16.61 12.85
N HIS A 56 -7.45 17.92 12.66
CA HIS A 56 -7.81 18.89 13.69
C HIS A 56 -9.29 18.78 14.06
N LEU A 57 -10.18 18.67 13.07
CA LEU A 57 -11.62 18.57 13.29
C LEU A 57 -12.01 17.31 14.05
N THR A 58 -11.45 16.14 13.70
CA THR A 58 -11.76 14.88 14.39
C THR A 58 -11.27 14.89 15.84
N ASN A 59 -10.08 15.45 16.10
CA ASN A 59 -9.51 15.58 17.45
C ASN A 59 -10.26 16.60 18.34
N HIS A 60 -10.77 17.70 17.77
CA HIS A 60 -11.34 18.83 18.55
C HIS A 60 -12.86 18.97 18.42
N SER A 61 -13.54 18.01 17.78
CA SER A 61 -14.99 18.04 17.65
C SER A 61 -15.67 17.96 19.01
N LYS A 62 -16.72 18.78 19.21
CA LYS A 62 -17.54 18.71 20.42
C LYS A 62 -18.27 17.36 20.46
N ASN A 63 -18.42 16.78 21.66
CA ASN A 63 -19.12 15.51 21.88
C ASN A 63 -20.49 15.43 21.20
N GLU A 64 -21.21 16.55 21.12
CA GLU A 64 -22.55 16.60 20.51
C GLU A 64 -22.56 16.32 18.99
N PHE A 65 -21.45 16.55 18.29
CA PHE A 65 -21.28 16.33 16.84
C PHE A 65 -20.28 15.23 16.51
N LYS A 66 -19.68 14.60 17.53
CA LYS A 66 -18.56 13.67 17.39
C LYS A 66 -18.87 12.58 16.37
N ASP A 67 -19.95 11.82 16.57
CA ASP A 67 -20.31 10.69 15.71
C ASP A 67 -20.48 11.08 14.24
N GLU A 68 -21.11 12.23 13.98
CA GLU A 68 -21.30 12.71 12.61
C GLU A 68 -19.99 13.18 11.98
N VAL A 69 -19.18 13.93 12.72
CA VAL A 69 -17.87 14.40 12.24
C VAL A 69 -17.01 13.21 11.85
N TRP A 70 -16.91 12.20 12.71
CA TRP A 70 -16.17 10.97 12.41
C TRP A 70 -16.76 10.24 11.19
N ALA A 71 -18.08 10.04 11.14
CA ALA A 71 -18.73 9.35 10.02
C ALA A 71 -18.41 9.99 8.66
N ARG A 72 -18.46 11.32 8.60
CA ARG A 72 -18.22 12.11 7.38
C ARG A 72 -16.74 12.19 7.02
N CYS A 73 -15.86 12.37 8.00
CA CYS A 73 -14.41 12.37 7.77
C CYS A 73 -13.92 11.01 7.28
N LEU A 74 -14.37 9.90 7.89
CA LEU A 74 -14.01 8.55 7.46
C LEU A 74 -14.51 8.29 6.03
N LEU A 75 -15.76 8.62 5.73
CA LEU A 75 -16.31 8.45 4.39
C LEU A 75 -15.58 9.30 3.36
N PHE A 76 -15.24 10.55 3.69
CA PHE A 76 -14.44 11.41 2.84
C PHE A 76 -13.08 10.79 2.56
N LEU A 77 -12.35 10.36 3.59
CA LEU A 77 -11.02 9.75 3.48
C LEU A 77 -11.06 8.47 2.63
N LEU A 78 -12.06 7.59 2.85
CA LEU A 78 -12.27 6.40 2.01
C LEU A 78 -12.44 6.78 0.53
N ASN A 79 -13.29 7.78 0.25
CA ASN A 79 -13.57 8.20 -1.12
C ASN A 79 -12.33 8.83 -1.79
N VAL A 80 -11.59 9.70 -1.12
CA VAL A 80 -10.41 10.33 -1.74
C VAL A 80 -9.27 9.33 -1.93
N ASN A 81 -9.14 8.34 -1.04
CA ASN A 81 -8.18 7.24 -1.22
C ASN A 81 -8.58 6.36 -2.42
N ASP A 82 -9.85 5.97 -2.57
CA ASP A 82 -10.33 5.21 -3.74
C ASP A 82 -10.10 6.00 -5.04
N GLN A 83 -10.30 7.32 -5.01
CA GLN A 83 -10.15 8.17 -6.19
C GLN A 83 -8.68 8.39 -6.60
N LEU A 84 -7.80 8.72 -5.66
CA LEU A 84 -6.42 9.09 -5.98
C LEU A 84 -5.47 7.90 -5.99
N ILE A 85 -5.63 6.97 -5.06
CA ILE A 85 -4.67 5.88 -4.89
C ILE A 85 -4.98 4.73 -5.84
N THR A 86 -6.23 4.26 -5.88
CA THR A 86 -6.60 3.14 -6.76
C THR A 86 -6.46 3.47 -8.24
N ILE A 87 -6.70 4.72 -8.64
CA ILE A 87 -6.68 5.13 -10.05
C ILE A 87 -5.36 5.81 -10.44
N GLY A 88 -4.76 6.62 -9.55
CA GLY A 88 -3.56 7.40 -9.82
C GLY A 88 -2.28 6.57 -9.84
N CYS A 89 -2.19 5.51 -9.03
CA CYS A 89 -1.02 4.62 -8.99
C CYS A 89 -0.69 3.98 -10.35
N CYS A 90 -1.72 3.69 -11.16
CA CYS A 90 -1.51 3.02 -12.43
C CYS A 90 -0.81 3.90 -13.48
N LYS A 91 -0.73 5.24 -13.30
CA LYS A 91 -0.45 6.16 -14.41
C LYS A 91 0.99 6.65 -14.50
N SER A 92 1.57 7.11 -13.39
CA SER A 92 2.94 7.66 -13.35
C SER A 92 3.39 7.94 -11.91
N GLN A 93 4.70 7.84 -11.64
CA GLN A 93 5.35 8.31 -10.41
C GLN A 93 5.16 9.82 -10.17
N GLU A 94 4.87 10.59 -11.23
CA GLU A 94 4.63 12.03 -11.15
C GLU A 94 3.15 12.39 -10.91
N SER A 95 2.27 11.39 -10.79
CA SER A 95 0.86 11.65 -10.50
C SER A 95 0.66 12.17 -9.08
N ILE A 96 -0.30 13.07 -8.89
CA ILE A 96 -0.65 13.57 -7.56
C ILE A 96 -1.06 12.44 -6.60
N GLY A 97 -1.67 11.38 -7.14
CA GLY A 97 -2.06 10.20 -6.37
C GLY A 97 -0.85 9.45 -5.81
N TYR A 98 0.23 9.32 -6.59
CA TYR A 98 1.47 8.71 -6.12
C TYR A 98 2.18 9.62 -5.10
N LEU A 99 2.36 10.91 -5.43
CA LEU A 99 3.04 11.87 -4.56
C LEU A 99 2.37 12.01 -3.18
N MET A 100 1.04 11.94 -3.14
CA MET A 100 0.25 12.09 -1.90
C MET A 100 -0.17 10.77 -1.27
N ALA A 101 0.24 9.62 -1.83
CA ALA A 101 -0.19 8.31 -1.34
C ALA A 101 0.12 8.12 0.15
N LYS A 102 1.33 8.49 0.59
CA LYS A 102 1.76 8.38 1.99
C LYS A 102 0.84 9.18 2.92
N ASP A 103 0.67 10.46 2.65
CA ASP A 103 -0.15 11.36 3.47
C ASP A 103 -1.62 10.93 3.50
N LEU A 104 -2.16 10.50 2.36
CA LEU A 104 -3.55 10.03 2.25
C LEU A 104 -3.80 8.74 3.03
N CYS A 105 -2.91 7.76 2.88
CA CYS A 105 -2.96 6.49 3.60
C CYS A 105 -2.81 6.73 5.09
N GLN A 106 -1.80 7.49 5.52
CA GLN A 106 -1.53 7.76 6.92
C GLN A 106 -2.73 8.45 7.59
N ASN A 107 -3.31 9.48 6.97
CA ASN A 107 -4.50 10.13 7.52
C ASN A 107 -5.72 9.21 7.56
N LEU A 108 -5.89 8.30 6.59
CA LEU A 108 -6.94 7.30 6.63
C LEU A 108 -6.74 6.34 7.82
N PHE A 109 -5.57 5.73 7.95
CA PHE A 109 -5.28 4.78 9.04
C PHE A 109 -5.34 5.44 10.42
N ASP A 110 -4.75 6.62 10.59
CA ASP A 110 -4.77 7.37 11.86
C ASP A 110 -6.21 7.70 12.28
N CYS A 111 -7.01 8.24 11.34
CA CYS A 111 -8.40 8.57 11.59
C CYS A 111 -9.21 7.30 11.90
N TRP A 112 -8.96 6.21 11.18
CA TRP A 112 -9.66 4.94 11.39
C TRP A 112 -9.36 4.32 12.76
N LEU A 113 -8.08 4.29 13.14
CA LEU A 113 -7.62 3.80 14.45
C LEU A 113 -8.21 4.63 15.57
N LYS A 114 -8.08 5.97 15.50
CA LYS A 114 -8.66 6.87 16.50
C LYS A 114 -10.18 6.70 16.60
N ALA A 115 -10.89 6.62 15.47
CA ALA A 115 -12.33 6.40 15.47
C ALA A 115 -12.69 5.08 16.14
N SER A 116 -11.96 4.02 15.84
CA SER A 116 -12.22 2.69 16.38
C SER A 116 -11.95 2.61 17.88
N LEU A 117 -10.87 3.22 18.35
CA LEU A 117 -10.52 3.26 19.78
C LEU A 117 -11.43 4.17 20.61
N ASN A 118 -12.16 5.08 19.96
CA ASN A 118 -13.12 5.99 20.57
C ASN A 118 -14.58 5.54 20.41
N ASP A 119 -14.83 4.34 19.88
CA ASP A 119 -16.16 3.81 19.54
C ASP A 119 -16.98 4.74 18.62
N CYS A 120 -16.29 5.47 17.74
CA CYS A 120 -16.88 6.41 16.78
C CYS A 120 -17.00 5.84 15.36
N ILE A 121 -16.83 4.52 15.19
CA ILE A 121 -17.14 3.85 13.92
C ILE A 121 -18.67 3.72 13.79
N PRO A 122 -19.31 4.35 12.79
CA PRO A 122 -20.78 4.47 12.77
C PRO A 122 -21.52 3.14 12.65
N SER A 123 -20.94 2.17 11.93
CA SER A 123 -21.50 0.82 11.80
C SER A 123 -20.43 -0.19 11.37
N PRO A 124 -20.64 -1.50 11.61
CA PRO A 124 -19.72 -2.54 11.14
C PRO A 124 -19.49 -2.52 9.62
N ALA A 125 -20.45 -2.03 8.82
CA ALA A 125 -20.34 -1.93 7.37
C ALA A 125 -19.17 -1.03 6.92
N TYR A 126 -18.71 -0.09 7.76
CA TYR A 126 -17.54 0.73 7.46
C TYR A 126 -16.28 -0.12 7.31
N TRP A 127 -16.08 -1.13 8.16
CA TRP A 127 -14.96 -2.06 8.02
C TRP A 127 -15.03 -2.88 6.74
N THR A 128 -16.23 -3.27 6.31
CA THR A 128 -16.43 -3.92 5.01
C THR A 128 -16.02 -3.02 3.85
N THR A 129 -16.42 -1.74 3.90
CA THR A 129 -16.02 -0.75 2.89
C THR A 129 -14.51 -0.52 2.89
N PHE A 130 -13.89 -0.43 4.07
CA PHE A 130 -12.44 -0.26 4.18
C PHE A 130 -11.68 -1.48 3.66
N SER A 131 -12.16 -2.70 3.95
CA SER A 131 -11.60 -3.92 3.36
C SER A 131 -11.74 -3.95 1.84
N CYS A 132 -12.89 -3.51 1.30
CA CYS A 132 -13.07 -3.38 -0.15
C CYS A 132 -12.05 -2.42 -0.77
N LEU A 133 -11.85 -1.24 -0.17
CA LEU A 133 -10.82 -0.30 -0.60
C LEU A 133 -9.41 -0.91 -0.49
N SER A 134 -9.13 -1.61 0.61
CA SER A 134 -7.83 -2.24 0.87
C SER A 134 -7.45 -3.27 -0.18
N ASN A 135 -8.41 -4.05 -0.67
CA ASN A 135 -8.16 -4.99 -1.77
C ASN A 135 -7.78 -4.27 -3.08
N LYS A 136 -8.35 -3.09 -3.34
CA LYS A 136 -8.02 -2.26 -4.51
C LYS A 136 -6.69 -1.52 -4.36
N CYS A 137 -6.35 -1.10 -3.14
CA CYS A 137 -5.10 -0.40 -2.83
C CYS A 137 -3.94 -1.36 -2.53
N GLY A 138 -4.16 -2.68 -2.54
CA GLY A 138 -3.18 -3.69 -2.15
C GLY A 138 -1.95 -3.81 -3.06
N ALA A 139 -1.88 -3.05 -4.15
CA ALA A 139 -0.68 -2.90 -4.99
C ALA A 139 0.09 -1.60 -4.68
N GLN A 140 -0.37 -0.79 -3.72
CA GLN A 140 0.29 0.45 -3.32
C GLN A 140 1.17 0.20 -2.09
N ILE A 141 2.48 0.42 -2.25
CA ILE A 141 3.47 0.30 -1.17
C ILE A 141 3.08 1.11 0.06
N GLN A 142 2.76 2.39 -0.10
CA GLN A 142 2.48 3.29 1.03
C GLN A 142 1.23 2.86 1.81
N PHE A 143 0.26 2.23 1.14
CA PHE A 143 -0.91 1.65 1.81
C PHE A 143 -0.51 0.47 2.70
N ILE A 144 0.36 -0.40 2.19
CA ILE A 144 0.86 -1.58 2.91
C ILE A 144 1.75 -1.18 4.08
N GLU A 145 2.61 -0.19 3.92
CA GLU A 145 3.43 0.34 5.02
C GLU A 145 2.55 0.90 6.14
N CYS A 146 1.52 1.67 5.80
CA CYS A 146 0.57 2.19 6.80
C CYS A 146 -0.18 1.06 7.51
N TRP A 147 -0.59 0.02 6.77
CA TRP A 147 -1.18 -1.18 7.35
C TRP A 147 -0.21 -1.90 8.29
N ALA A 148 1.01 -2.17 7.84
CA ALA A 148 2.04 -2.89 8.58
C ALA A 148 2.39 -2.15 9.87
N ASN A 149 2.62 -0.84 9.80
CA ASN A 149 2.80 0.00 10.98
C ASN A 149 1.61 -0.10 11.94
N SER A 150 0.39 0.05 11.43
CA SER A 150 -0.83 0.00 12.27
C SER A 150 -1.01 -1.32 13.00
N ILE A 151 -0.77 -2.45 12.32
CA ILE A 151 -0.92 -3.79 12.90
C ILE A 151 0.23 -4.13 13.85
N LEU A 152 1.47 -3.73 13.57
CA LEU A 152 2.62 -3.96 14.46
C LEU A 152 2.47 -3.21 15.78
N HIS A 153 2.07 -1.93 15.73
CA HIS A 153 1.80 -1.14 16.93
C HIS A 153 0.64 -1.74 17.74
N SER A 154 -0.46 -2.10 17.07
CA SER A 154 -1.60 -2.74 17.74
C SER A 154 -1.21 -4.08 18.37
N THR A 155 -0.33 -4.85 17.72
CA THR A 155 0.21 -6.13 18.23
C THR A 155 1.05 -5.89 19.47
N SER A 156 1.99 -4.94 19.43
CA SER A 156 2.84 -4.60 20.58
C SER A 156 2.01 -4.20 21.81
N LEU A 157 0.98 -3.36 21.64
CA LEU A 157 0.10 -2.96 22.74
C LEU A 157 -0.70 -4.13 23.30
N LEU A 158 -1.20 -5.00 22.42
CA LEU A 158 -1.95 -6.19 22.83
C LEU A 158 -1.06 -7.18 23.59
N LEU A 159 0.19 -7.36 23.17
CA LEU A 159 1.19 -8.17 23.87
C LEU A 159 1.56 -7.59 25.24
N LYS A 160 1.91 -6.29 25.30
CA LYS A 160 2.16 -5.56 26.55
C LYS A 160 1.00 -5.72 27.53
N HIS A 161 -0.23 -5.77 27.02
CA HIS A 161 -1.42 -5.98 27.84
C HIS A 161 -1.61 -7.43 28.30
N LEU A 162 -1.45 -8.42 27.41
CA LEU A 162 -1.70 -9.83 27.72
C LEU A 162 -0.63 -10.44 28.64
N PHE A 163 0.64 -10.04 28.47
CA PHE A 163 1.77 -10.62 29.19
C PHE A 163 2.30 -9.72 30.32
N GLY A 164 1.80 -8.48 30.43
CA GLY A 164 2.25 -7.48 31.40
C GLY A 164 3.70 -7.02 31.14
N GLN A 165 4.19 -6.04 31.91
CA GLN A 165 5.59 -5.55 31.84
C GLN A 165 6.65 -6.60 32.25
N GLN A 166 6.27 -7.85 32.55
CA GLN A 166 7.20 -8.86 33.10
C GLN A 166 8.16 -9.45 32.06
N GLN A 167 7.87 -9.32 30.77
CA GLN A 167 8.87 -9.46 29.73
C GLN A 167 9.26 -8.04 29.31
N GLN A 168 10.46 -7.62 29.70
CA GLN A 168 11.13 -6.50 29.07
C GLN A 168 11.39 -6.89 27.61
N MET A 169 10.36 -6.83 26.77
CA MET A 169 10.58 -6.62 25.35
C MET A 169 11.19 -5.23 25.28
N GLU A 170 12.50 -5.14 25.01
CA GLU A 170 13.17 -3.89 24.66
C GLU A 170 12.68 -3.51 23.26
N VAL A 171 11.42 -3.12 23.18
CA VAL A 171 10.85 -2.54 21.97
C VAL A 171 11.53 -1.20 21.79
N GLN A 172 12.52 -1.14 20.91
CA GLN A 172 13.14 0.10 20.49
C GLN A 172 12.11 0.88 19.66
N GLU A 173 11.34 1.74 20.35
CA GLU A 173 10.48 2.76 19.75
C GLU A 173 11.35 3.90 19.19
N GLU A 174 12.38 3.59 18.39
CA GLU A 174 13.15 4.62 17.68
C GLU A 174 12.41 4.99 16.38
N ASN A 175 11.87 6.20 16.37
CA ASN A 175 11.48 6.99 15.19
C ASN A 175 10.12 6.78 14.50
N VAL A 176 9.10 6.24 15.17
CA VAL A 176 7.72 6.36 14.65
C VAL A 176 7.08 7.65 15.15
N VAL A 177 7.24 8.72 14.36
CA VAL A 177 6.57 10.01 14.61
C VAL A 177 5.10 9.92 14.17
N PHE A 178 4.24 9.36 15.01
CA PHE A 178 2.82 9.74 15.02
C PHE A 178 2.71 11.06 15.78
N ASP A 179 2.81 12.19 15.06
CA ASP A 179 2.99 13.48 15.72
C ASP A 179 1.76 13.95 16.54
N ASP A 180 2.12 14.52 17.69
CA ASP A 180 1.42 15.25 18.77
C ASP A 180 0.29 14.63 19.60
N ASP A 181 -0.51 13.69 19.09
CA ASP A 181 -1.49 12.96 19.92
C ASP A 181 -1.27 11.47 19.72
N ASN A 182 -0.20 10.96 20.34
CA ASN A 182 0.22 9.57 20.39
C ASN A 182 -1.03 8.65 20.34
N ILE A 183 -1.36 8.13 19.14
CA ILE A 183 -2.62 7.44 18.83
C ILE A 183 -2.83 6.28 19.80
N PHE A 184 -1.69 5.72 20.20
CA PHE A 184 -1.54 4.65 21.15
C PHE A 184 -0.96 5.11 22.50
N GLY A 185 -0.64 6.39 22.70
CA GLY A 185 -0.05 6.92 23.93
C GLY A 185 -0.95 6.85 25.16
N GLN A 186 -2.28 6.85 24.95
CA GLN A 186 -3.21 6.51 26.02
C GLN A 186 -3.11 5.02 26.43
N PHE A 187 -2.65 4.15 25.52
CA PHE A 187 -2.42 2.72 25.75
C PHE A 187 -0.99 2.41 26.20
N SER A 188 -0.01 3.31 25.98
CA SER A 188 1.39 3.11 26.39
C SER A 188 1.65 3.47 27.86
N SER A 189 0.90 4.43 28.41
CA SER A 189 1.15 5.00 29.74
C SER A 189 0.23 4.49 30.85
N THR A 190 -0.87 3.80 30.52
CA THR A 190 -1.82 3.30 31.52
C THR A 190 -2.15 1.83 31.28
N LEU A 191 -1.49 0.94 32.04
CA LEU A 191 -1.92 -0.45 32.18
C LEU A 191 -3.36 -0.47 32.74
N PRO A 192 -4.27 -1.32 32.23
CA PRO A 192 -5.67 -0.97 32.12
C PRO A 192 -6.51 -1.49 33.28
N SER A 193 -7.40 -0.65 33.77
CA SER A 193 -8.51 -1.08 34.62
C SER A 193 -9.83 -1.21 33.85
N ASN A 194 -9.89 -0.85 32.57
CA ASN A 194 -11.13 -0.94 31.79
C ASN A 194 -11.13 -2.16 30.83
N PRO A 195 -11.82 -3.27 31.16
CA PRO A 195 -11.95 -4.45 30.29
C PRO A 195 -12.55 -4.14 28.91
N GLU A 196 -13.38 -3.10 28.80
CA GLU A 196 -14.01 -2.71 27.54
C GLU A 196 -12.97 -2.21 26.53
N ARG A 197 -11.98 -1.42 26.96
CA ARG A 197 -10.94 -0.88 26.06
C ARG A 197 -10.07 -1.97 25.44
N ILE A 198 -9.78 -3.02 26.19
CA ILE A 198 -9.02 -4.17 25.71
C ILE A 198 -9.83 -4.93 24.66
N SER A 199 -11.15 -5.07 24.88
CA SER A 199 -12.03 -5.69 23.91
C SER A 199 -12.07 -4.91 22.60
N THR A 200 -12.12 -3.57 22.67
CA THR A 200 -12.02 -2.69 21.50
C THR A 200 -10.68 -2.86 20.79
N LEU A 201 -9.55 -2.84 21.50
CA LEU A 201 -8.22 -3.06 20.91
C LEU A 201 -8.10 -4.42 20.21
N LYS A 202 -8.61 -5.50 20.83
CA LYS A 202 -8.64 -6.85 20.22
C LYS A 202 -9.44 -6.86 18.92
N ASN A 203 -10.60 -6.20 18.90
CA ASN A 203 -11.44 -6.10 17.70
C ASN A 203 -10.76 -5.28 16.61
N VAL A 204 -10.14 -4.16 16.95
CA VAL A 204 -9.37 -3.32 16.01
C VAL A 204 -8.20 -4.11 15.43
N TRP A 205 -7.41 -4.75 16.28
CA TRP A 205 -6.29 -5.59 15.86
C TRP A 205 -6.76 -6.70 14.91
N LEU A 206 -7.84 -7.42 15.24
CA LEU A 206 -8.37 -8.47 14.38
C LEU A 206 -8.82 -7.93 13.03
N ASN A 207 -9.55 -6.80 13.01
CA ASN A 207 -10.02 -6.17 11.79
C ASN A 207 -8.87 -5.69 10.90
N LEU A 208 -7.79 -5.15 11.49
CA LEU A 208 -6.58 -4.78 10.77
C LEU A 208 -5.84 -6.01 10.24
N PHE A 209 -5.75 -7.08 11.04
CA PHE A 209 -5.09 -8.31 10.67
C PHE A 209 -5.75 -8.96 9.44
N ILE A 210 -7.09 -8.97 9.40
CA ILE A 210 -7.84 -9.51 8.26
C ILE A 210 -8.06 -8.49 7.13
N LEU A 211 -7.59 -7.24 7.27
CA LEU A 211 -7.92 -6.14 6.37
C LEU A 211 -7.48 -6.44 4.92
N LEU A 212 -6.24 -6.90 4.75
CA LEU A 212 -5.67 -7.32 3.47
C LEU A 212 -6.12 -8.74 3.05
N GLY A 213 -6.88 -9.42 3.92
CA GLY A 213 -7.53 -10.70 3.62
C GLY A 213 -6.57 -11.78 3.12
N ARG A 214 -6.72 -12.16 1.86
CA ARG A 214 -5.84 -13.14 1.19
C ARG A 214 -4.88 -12.38 0.28
N PRO A 215 -3.57 -12.43 0.52
CA PRO A 215 -2.58 -11.81 -0.35
C PRO A 215 -2.77 -12.15 -1.84
N THR A 216 -3.20 -13.36 -2.18
CA THR A 216 -3.44 -13.73 -3.58
C THR A 216 -4.56 -12.93 -4.26
N LYS A 217 -5.59 -12.51 -3.50
CA LYS A 217 -6.73 -11.76 -4.04
C LYS A 217 -6.35 -10.34 -4.50
N PHE A 218 -5.42 -9.68 -3.81
CA PHE A 218 -4.99 -8.36 -4.26
C PHE A 218 -4.20 -8.46 -5.56
N ILE A 219 -3.38 -9.51 -5.74
CA ILE A 219 -2.64 -9.74 -6.99
C ILE A 219 -3.63 -9.93 -8.13
N GLU A 220 -4.65 -10.78 -7.95
CA GLU A 220 -5.71 -11.00 -8.95
C GLU A 220 -6.41 -9.69 -9.33
N GLN A 221 -6.76 -8.85 -8.35
CA GLN A 221 -7.43 -7.57 -8.61
C GLN A 221 -6.52 -6.55 -9.27
N ALA A 222 -5.27 -6.45 -8.82
CA ALA A 222 -4.29 -5.55 -9.41
C ALA A 222 -3.98 -5.93 -10.86
N LEU A 223 -3.84 -7.23 -11.15
CA LEU A 223 -3.66 -7.73 -12.52
C LEU A 223 -4.91 -7.49 -13.38
N ALA A 224 -6.12 -7.63 -12.82
CA ALA A 224 -7.35 -7.30 -13.53
C ALA A 224 -7.43 -5.80 -13.89
N LEU A 225 -7.05 -4.91 -12.96
CA LEU A 225 -6.96 -3.48 -13.19
C LEU A 225 -5.90 -3.13 -14.25
N LEU A 226 -4.75 -3.80 -14.22
CA LEU A 226 -3.72 -3.65 -15.25
C LEU A 226 -4.25 -4.09 -16.61
N ALA A 227 -4.94 -5.22 -16.69
CA ALA A 227 -5.52 -5.72 -17.95
C ALA A 227 -6.52 -4.71 -18.54
N GLU A 228 -7.41 -4.14 -17.71
CA GLU A 228 -8.38 -3.14 -18.13
C GLU A 228 -7.73 -1.84 -18.64
N LYS A 229 -6.65 -1.39 -18.00
CA LYS A 229 -5.98 -0.12 -18.31
C LYS A 229 -4.79 -0.25 -19.25
N SER A 230 -4.39 -1.47 -19.61
CA SER A 230 -3.18 -1.77 -20.39
C SER A 230 -3.11 -1.00 -21.71
N CYS A 231 -4.24 -0.82 -22.39
CA CYS A 231 -4.30 -0.06 -23.65
C CYS A 231 -4.03 1.44 -23.50
N GLN A 232 -4.07 2.00 -22.29
CA GLN A 232 -3.90 3.43 -22.01
C GLN A 232 -2.53 3.74 -21.39
N LEU A 233 -1.72 2.72 -21.09
CA LEU A 233 -0.48 2.84 -20.35
C LEU A 233 0.73 2.62 -21.25
N SER A 234 1.81 3.34 -20.98
CA SER A 234 3.10 3.07 -21.63
C SER A 234 3.68 1.75 -21.10
N SER A 235 4.55 1.10 -21.88
CA SER A 235 5.28 -0.11 -21.46
C SER A 235 6.05 0.10 -20.14
N THR A 236 6.65 1.27 -19.97
CA THR A 236 7.33 1.66 -18.73
C THR A 236 6.39 1.70 -17.53
N SER A 237 5.17 2.23 -17.70
CA SER A 237 4.18 2.32 -16.62
C SER A 237 3.64 0.95 -16.23
N ILE A 238 3.48 0.06 -17.22
CA ILE A 238 3.08 -1.34 -16.99
C ILE A 238 4.15 -2.08 -16.19
N ASN A 239 5.42 -1.98 -16.58
CA ASN A 239 6.52 -2.61 -15.85
C ASN A 239 6.63 -2.11 -14.42
N PHE A 240 6.55 -0.78 -14.23
CA PHE A 240 6.53 -0.17 -12.91
C PHE A 240 5.39 -0.72 -12.05
N PHE A 241 4.17 -0.81 -12.59
CA PHE A 241 3.04 -1.34 -11.84
C PHE A 241 3.20 -2.81 -11.45
N VAL A 242 3.78 -3.64 -12.33
CA VAL A 242 4.07 -5.04 -12.01
C VAL A 242 5.12 -5.16 -10.90
N GLU A 243 6.17 -4.32 -10.92
CA GLU A 243 7.16 -4.26 -9.83
C GLU A 243 6.51 -3.86 -8.50
N GLN A 244 5.61 -2.87 -8.51
CA GLN A 244 4.85 -2.46 -7.34
C GLN A 244 4.01 -3.60 -6.74
N ILE A 245 3.37 -4.43 -7.58
CA ILE A 245 2.61 -5.61 -7.11
C ILE A 245 3.54 -6.61 -6.41
N ASN A 246 4.70 -6.91 -7.00
CA ASN A 246 5.64 -7.89 -6.45
C ASN A 246 6.19 -7.42 -5.10
N LEU A 247 6.61 -6.16 -5.03
CA LEU A 247 7.09 -5.57 -3.79
C LEU A 247 5.98 -5.51 -2.73
N SER A 248 4.77 -5.13 -3.13
CA SER A 248 3.59 -5.13 -2.27
C SER A 248 3.35 -6.50 -1.63
N PHE A 249 3.42 -7.58 -2.41
CA PHE A 249 3.32 -8.94 -1.88
C PHE A 249 4.40 -9.22 -0.84
N PHE A 250 5.65 -8.90 -1.17
CA PHE A 250 6.77 -9.15 -0.27
C PHE A 250 6.64 -8.37 1.05
N LEU A 251 6.26 -7.09 0.99
CA LEU A 251 6.05 -6.25 2.17
C LEU A 251 4.93 -6.79 3.07
N ILE A 252 3.85 -7.32 2.49
CA ILE A 252 2.78 -7.95 3.27
C ILE A 252 3.30 -9.17 4.02
N ILE A 253 4.02 -10.08 3.34
CA ILE A 253 4.60 -11.27 3.97
C ILE A 253 5.60 -10.88 5.05
N PHE A 254 6.41 -9.85 4.80
CA PHE A 254 7.40 -9.37 5.75
C PHE A 254 6.75 -8.71 6.98
N GLY A 255 5.66 -7.94 6.80
CA GLY A 255 4.84 -7.44 7.89
C GLY A 255 4.25 -8.57 8.75
N LEU A 256 3.74 -9.63 8.12
CA LEU A 256 3.27 -10.83 8.82
C LEU A 256 4.39 -11.53 9.60
N LYS A 257 5.59 -11.63 9.02
CA LYS A 257 6.78 -12.14 9.71
C LYS A 257 7.07 -11.33 10.98
N LYS A 258 7.15 -9.99 10.88
CA LYS A 258 7.38 -9.13 12.05
C LYS A 258 6.31 -9.30 13.14
N ILE A 259 5.04 -9.53 12.77
CA ILE A 259 3.99 -9.84 13.75
C ILE A 259 4.31 -11.15 14.48
N VAL A 260 4.68 -12.20 13.75
CA VAL A 260 5.03 -13.50 14.32
C VAL A 260 6.23 -13.39 15.25
N ASP A 261 7.29 -12.74 14.81
CA ASP A 261 8.50 -12.50 15.58
C ASP A 261 8.19 -11.70 16.88
N LEU A 262 7.28 -10.70 16.83
CA LEU A 262 6.81 -9.99 18.03
C LEU A 262 6.13 -10.93 19.04
N PHE A 263 5.33 -11.90 18.58
CA PHE A 263 4.71 -12.90 19.46
C PHE A 263 5.73 -13.84 20.12
N PHE A 264 6.89 -14.06 19.47
CA PHE A 264 7.98 -14.86 20.02
C PHE A 264 8.92 -14.06 20.94
N GLY A 265 8.76 -12.74 21.01
CA GLY A 265 9.56 -11.87 21.88
C GLY A 265 10.92 -11.50 21.30
N ASP A 266 11.08 -11.57 19.98
CA ASP A 266 12.27 -11.05 19.31
C ASP A 266 12.28 -9.50 19.42
N ASP A 267 13.48 -8.92 19.56
CA ASP A 267 13.65 -7.46 19.55
C ASP A 267 13.47 -6.94 18.12
N ILE A 268 12.34 -6.28 17.87
CA ILE A 268 11.99 -5.78 16.54
C ILE A 268 11.68 -4.29 16.61
N LEU A 269 12.26 -3.56 15.67
CA LEU A 269 11.89 -2.18 15.40
C LEU A 269 10.42 -2.11 14.92
N LEU A 270 9.60 -1.37 15.66
CA LEU A 270 8.17 -1.19 15.35
C LEU A 270 7.88 -0.30 14.13
N ASP A 271 8.92 0.28 13.53
CA ASP A 271 8.79 1.02 12.29
C ASP A 271 8.79 0.09 11.07
N PHE A 272 8.01 0.49 10.08
CA PHE A 272 7.87 -0.16 8.79
C PHE A 272 7.98 0.92 7.71
N ASN A 273 9.20 1.44 7.54
CA ASN A 273 9.63 2.30 6.43
C ASN A 273 10.67 1.58 5.55
N GLU A 274 10.69 0.25 5.61
CA GLU A 274 11.73 -0.57 4.97
C GLU A 274 11.46 -0.79 3.49
N SER A 275 10.45 -0.15 2.87
CA SER A 275 10.15 -0.40 1.46
C SER A 275 11.31 -0.05 0.53
N GLU A 276 12.05 1.02 0.76
CA GLU A 276 13.21 1.38 -0.06
C GLU A 276 14.38 0.39 0.10
N GLU A 277 14.65 -0.03 1.33
CA GLU A 277 15.72 -1.00 1.66
C GLU A 277 15.37 -2.39 1.13
N LEU A 278 14.15 -2.86 1.39
CA LEU A 278 13.64 -4.15 0.91
C LEU A 278 13.47 -4.17 -0.60
N HIS A 279 13.10 -3.05 -1.23
CA HIS A 279 13.11 -2.91 -2.68
C HIS A 279 14.53 -3.05 -3.24
N SER A 280 15.51 -2.42 -2.59
CA SER A 280 16.93 -2.52 -2.99
C SER A 280 17.43 -3.96 -2.86
N LEU A 281 17.15 -4.63 -1.74
CA LEU A 281 17.48 -6.04 -1.52
C LEU A 281 16.77 -6.97 -2.53
N TRP A 282 15.52 -6.66 -2.87
CA TRP A 282 14.78 -7.42 -3.89
C TRP A 282 15.39 -7.25 -5.28
N LEU A 283 15.75 -6.02 -5.68
CA LEU A 283 16.43 -5.75 -6.94
C LEU A 283 17.79 -6.48 -6.99
N GLU A 284 18.57 -6.45 -5.91
CA GLU A 284 19.82 -7.18 -5.80
C GLU A 284 19.60 -8.71 -5.95
N ALA A 285 18.62 -9.27 -5.25
CA ALA A 285 18.29 -10.69 -5.36
C ALA A 285 17.78 -11.07 -6.77
N ALA A 286 16.99 -10.21 -7.41
CA ALA A 286 16.51 -10.41 -8.77
C ALA A 286 17.66 -10.35 -9.79
N LEU A 287 18.60 -9.42 -9.62
CA LEU A 287 19.81 -9.33 -10.46
C LEU A 287 20.72 -10.56 -10.31
N VAL A 288 20.90 -11.05 -9.08
CA VAL A 288 21.67 -12.29 -8.81
C VAL A 288 21.00 -13.49 -9.47
N ASN A 289 19.67 -13.62 -9.36
CA ASN A 289 18.92 -14.70 -9.98
C ASN A 289 18.97 -14.62 -11.51
N ASN A 290 18.82 -13.43 -12.11
CA ASN A 290 18.93 -13.24 -13.54
C ASN A 290 20.34 -13.53 -14.07
N ALA A 291 21.39 -13.13 -13.33
CA ALA A 291 22.77 -13.47 -13.67
C ALA A 291 23.04 -14.97 -13.55
N SER A 292 22.41 -15.66 -12.60
CA SER A 292 22.50 -17.12 -12.48
C SER A 292 21.76 -17.84 -13.61
N ASN A 293 20.60 -17.33 -14.02
CA ASN A 293 19.81 -17.85 -15.15
C ASN A 293 20.56 -17.67 -16.49
N ILE A 294 21.18 -16.52 -16.72
CA ILE A 294 22.03 -16.29 -17.91
C ILE A 294 23.24 -17.24 -17.91
N LYS A 295 23.88 -17.46 -16.76
CA LYS A 295 24.97 -18.45 -16.64
C LYS A 295 24.49 -19.88 -16.86
N GLN A 296 23.25 -20.19 -16.51
CA GLN A 296 22.64 -21.51 -16.69
C GLN A 296 22.21 -21.75 -18.16
N GLU A 297 21.65 -20.74 -18.83
CA GLU A 297 21.39 -20.75 -20.28
C GLU A 297 22.68 -20.80 -21.10
N GLN A 298 23.73 -20.10 -20.68
CA GLN A 298 25.06 -20.21 -21.30
C GLN A 298 25.69 -21.59 -21.10
N ARG A 299 25.42 -22.28 -19.97
CA ARG A 299 25.85 -23.68 -19.77
C ARG A 299 25.05 -24.67 -20.60
N LEU A 300 23.73 -24.46 -20.75
CA LEU A 300 22.89 -25.31 -21.58
C LEU A 300 23.23 -25.17 -23.07
N THR A 301 23.43 -23.93 -23.55
CA THR A 301 23.89 -23.69 -24.92
C THR A 301 25.33 -24.17 -25.16
N SER A 302 26.23 -24.06 -24.19
CA SER A 302 27.60 -24.61 -24.28
C SER A 302 27.64 -26.15 -24.25
N SER A 303 26.68 -26.81 -23.62
CA SER A 303 26.57 -28.27 -23.56
C SER A 303 26.10 -28.84 -24.91
N ASP A 304 25.19 -28.15 -25.59
CA ASP A 304 24.65 -28.61 -26.87
C ASP A 304 25.66 -28.45 -28.03
N TYR A 305 26.64 -27.55 -27.92
CA TYR A 305 27.73 -27.44 -28.90
C TYR A 305 28.90 -28.41 -28.67
N GLN A 306 28.99 -29.07 -27.51
CA GLN A 306 30.06 -30.05 -27.22
C GLN A 306 29.66 -31.51 -27.45
N MET A 307 28.40 -31.79 -27.83
CA MET A 307 27.92 -33.15 -28.15
C MET A 307 27.75 -33.45 -29.64
N MET A 308 28.31 -32.64 -30.55
CA MET A 308 28.14 -32.81 -32.01
C MET A 308 29.44 -33.04 -32.81
N THR A 309 30.54 -33.46 -32.17
CA THR A 309 31.81 -33.74 -32.87
C THR A 309 32.50 -35.03 -32.45
N VAL A 310 31.78 -36.14 -32.34
CA VAL A 310 32.39 -37.48 -32.46
C VAL A 310 31.41 -38.46 -33.12
N THR A 311 31.51 -38.64 -34.44
CA THR A 311 31.67 -39.94 -35.15
C THR A 311 31.42 -39.79 -36.65
N SER A 312 32.33 -40.35 -37.43
CA SER A 312 32.35 -40.37 -38.89
C SER A 312 31.39 -41.39 -39.51
N ASN A 313 30.96 -41.07 -40.74
CA ASN A 313 30.80 -41.92 -41.92
C ASN A 313 30.11 -43.30 -41.79
N ASN A 314 28.92 -43.45 -42.40
CA ASN A 314 28.73 -44.20 -43.65
C ASN A 314 27.24 -44.35 -44.03
N ASN A 315 26.99 -44.26 -45.34
CA ASN A 315 25.95 -44.93 -46.15
C ASN A 315 24.48 -44.42 -46.17
N THR A 316 24.14 -43.89 -47.35
CA THR A 316 23.01 -44.22 -48.26
C THR A 316 21.55 -44.21 -47.76
N ASP A 317 20.80 -43.33 -48.43
CA ASP A 317 19.48 -43.52 -49.04
C ASP A 317 18.17 -43.29 -48.25
N THR A 318 17.28 -42.61 -48.99
CA THR A 318 15.80 -42.51 -48.92
C THR A 318 15.15 -41.32 -48.21
N ASN A 319 14.69 -40.39 -49.06
CA ASN A 319 13.48 -39.57 -49.02
C ASN A 319 12.46 -39.88 -47.90
N THR A 320 11.98 -38.86 -47.18
CA THR A 320 10.55 -38.48 -47.11
C THR A 320 10.38 -37.04 -46.60
N GLU A 321 9.23 -36.47 -46.93
CA GLU A 321 8.82 -35.07 -47.02
C GLU A 321 8.68 -34.25 -45.71
N MET A 322 9.06 -32.97 -45.84
CA MET A 322 8.26 -31.75 -45.55
C MET A 322 7.41 -31.67 -44.26
N THR A 323 7.81 -30.81 -43.33
CA THR A 323 6.94 -29.71 -42.82
C THR A 323 7.77 -28.66 -42.08
N ALA A 324 7.76 -27.45 -42.63
CA ALA A 324 8.35 -26.26 -42.04
C ALA A 324 7.33 -25.57 -41.11
N ILE A 325 7.71 -25.35 -39.84
CA ILE A 325 7.17 -24.25 -39.04
C ILE A 325 8.38 -23.56 -38.38
N GLN A 326 8.80 -22.49 -39.04
CA GLN A 326 9.76 -21.51 -38.56
C GLN A 326 8.96 -20.47 -37.75
N ILE A 327 9.11 -20.45 -36.43
CA ILE A 327 8.74 -19.28 -35.62
C ILE A 327 10.04 -18.70 -35.09
N SER A 328 10.58 -17.76 -35.86
CA SER A 328 11.72 -16.94 -35.49
C SER A 328 11.35 -16.04 -34.30
N GLY A 329 12.03 -16.25 -33.18
CA GLY A 329 12.29 -15.19 -32.22
C GLY A 329 13.25 -14.19 -32.85
N GLN A 330 12.78 -12.96 -33.10
CA GLN A 330 13.66 -11.82 -33.37
C GLN A 330 13.73 -10.95 -32.12
N VAL A 331 14.85 -11.15 -31.43
CA VAL A 331 15.52 -10.14 -30.60
C VAL A 331 15.94 -9.00 -31.54
N LEU A 332 15.44 -7.79 -31.31
CA LEU A 332 16.03 -6.57 -31.85
C LEU A 332 16.93 -5.96 -30.78
N ALA A 333 18.22 -6.22 -30.94
CA ALA A 333 19.30 -5.47 -30.33
C ALA A 333 19.40 -4.09 -31.00
N SER A 334 19.28 -3.02 -30.23
CA SER A 334 19.66 -1.67 -30.63
C SER A 334 21.17 -1.49 -30.44
N GLN A 335 21.87 -1.40 -31.56
CA GLN A 335 23.30 -1.08 -31.63
C GLN A 335 23.55 0.39 -31.25
N HIS A 336 24.50 0.59 -30.33
CA HIS A 336 25.29 1.81 -30.21
C HIS A 336 26.10 2.02 -31.49
N ILE A 337 25.95 3.19 -32.12
CA ILE A 337 26.93 3.72 -33.08
C ILE A 337 27.64 4.88 -32.39
N ILE A 338 28.94 4.70 -32.20
CA ILE A 338 29.92 5.77 -31.95
C ILE A 338 30.58 6.03 -33.30
N ASN A 339 30.49 7.28 -33.77
CA ASN A 339 31.56 8.03 -34.40
C ASN A 339 31.23 9.51 -34.33
#